data_AF-A0A948HPJ5-F1
#
_entry.id   AF-A0A948HPJ5-F1
#
_cell.length_a   1.000
_cell.length_b   1.000
_cell.length_c   1.000
_cell.angle_alpha   90.00
_cell.angle_beta   90.00
_cell.angle_gamma   90.00
#
_symmetry.space_group_name_H-M   'P 1'
#
loop_
_entity.id
_entity.type
_entity.pdbx_description
1 polymer ?
#
loop_
_entity_poly.entity_id
_entity_poly.type
_entity_poly.pdbx_seq_one_letter_code
_entity_poly.pdbx_strand_id
1 'polypeptide(L)'
;MTKIFFDLIGREVSSIKTDGNNSDITNDGLKYISQLDGLKELDLEWATQITDIGISYLCKLSTLTYIDLSFCKNISTKAIEELMAAIDGITIEY
;
A
#
# COMPACT_ATOMS: atom_id res chain seq x y z
N MET A 1 13.16 -1.65 -14.63
CA MET A 1 13.91 -1.02 -13.53
C MET A 1 13.28 0.35 -13.28
N THR A 2 12.07 0.33 -12.71
CA THR A 2 11.30 1.56 -12.52
C THR A 2 11.71 2.20 -11.19
N LYS A 3 11.75 3.54 -11.21
CA LYS A 3 12.37 4.51 -10.28
C LYS A 3 12.07 4.41 -8.77
N ILE A 4 11.41 3.37 -8.27
CA ILE A 4 10.87 3.35 -6.90
C ILE A 4 11.92 2.96 -5.85
N PHE A 5 12.96 2.20 -6.22
CA PHE A 5 13.83 1.56 -5.22
C PHE A 5 14.91 2.46 -4.57
N PHE A 6 15.18 3.68 -5.07
CA PHE A 6 16.40 4.43 -4.67
C PHE A 6 16.24 5.88 -4.18
N ASP A 7 15.07 6.52 -4.23
CA ASP A 7 14.95 7.92 -3.78
C ASP A 7 14.94 8.11 -2.25
N LEU A 8 15.20 7.06 -1.46
CA LEU A 8 14.90 7.02 -0.02
C LEU A 8 16.07 6.73 0.90
N ILE A 9 17.31 6.85 0.41
CA ILE A 9 18.47 6.85 1.32
C ILE A 9 18.59 8.27 1.92
N GLY A 10 17.66 8.64 2.81
CA GLY A 10 17.77 9.85 3.65
C GLY A 10 16.54 10.76 3.79
N ARG A 11 15.37 10.40 3.27
CA ARG A 11 14.11 11.15 3.47
C ARG A 11 13.03 10.19 3.98
N GLU A 12 12.26 10.60 4.98
CA GLU A 12 11.06 9.87 5.39
C GLU A 12 10.20 9.63 4.13
N VAL A 13 9.92 8.35 3.83
CA VAL A 13 9.09 7.97 2.70
C VAL A 13 7.65 8.37 3.04
N SER A 14 7.21 9.55 2.62
CA SER A 14 5.84 9.97 2.90
C SER A 14 4.83 9.42 1.89
N SER A 15 5.29 9.07 0.67
CA SER A 15 4.45 8.59 -0.44
C SER A 15 5.18 7.54 -1.29
N ILE A 16 4.49 6.47 -1.69
CA ILE A 16 4.97 5.44 -2.63
C ILE A 16 3.95 5.30 -3.76
N LYS A 17 4.42 5.19 -5.01
CA LYS A 17 3.57 4.98 -6.20
C LYS A 17 4.07 3.82 -7.06
N THR A 18 3.17 2.96 -7.52
CA THR A 18 3.46 1.93 -8.53
C THR A 18 3.18 2.42 -9.94
N ASP A 19 4.08 2.17 -10.90
CA ASP A 19 3.77 2.39 -12.31
C ASP A 19 2.83 1.29 -12.81
N GLY A 20 1.59 1.65 -13.15
CA GLY A 20 0.49 0.72 -13.50
C GLY A 20 0.70 -0.20 -14.72
N ASN A 21 1.91 -0.31 -15.28
CA ASN A 21 2.23 -1.19 -16.40
C ASN A 21 2.99 -2.47 -16.01
N ASN A 22 3.49 -2.59 -14.79
CA ASN A 22 4.09 -3.83 -14.28
C ASN A 22 4.29 -3.74 -12.75
N SER A 23 3.21 -3.77 -11.97
CA SER A 23 3.32 -3.72 -10.51
C SER A 23 3.96 -5.02 -10.00
N ASP A 24 5.29 -5.04 -9.92
CA ASP A 24 6.06 -6.12 -9.27
C ASP A 24 5.86 -6.11 -7.74
N ILE A 25 4.95 -5.29 -7.22
CA ILE A 25 4.53 -5.32 -5.81
C ILE A 25 3.71 -6.58 -5.55
N THR A 26 4.22 -7.38 -4.63
CA THR A 26 3.57 -8.58 -4.09
C THR A 26 3.22 -8.37 -2.61
N ASN A 27 2.54 -9.35 -2.01
CA ASN A 27 2.31 -9.38 -0.57
C ASN A 27 3.61 -9.24 0.25
N ASP A 28 4.73 -9.81 -0.22
CA ASP A 28 6.03 -9.67 0.43
C ASP A 28 6.55 -8.23 0.33
N GLY A 29 6.29 -7.54 -0.79
CA GLY A 29 6.56 -6.10 -0.93
C GLY A 29 5.81 -5.28 0.13
N LEU A 30 4.52 -5.56 0.35
CA LEU A 30 3.72 -4.89 1.37
C LEU A 30 4.22 -5.16 2.80
N LYS A 31 4.84 -6.31 3.05
CA LYS A 31 5.49 -6.59 4.34
C LYS A 31 6.64 -5.61 4.62
N TYR A 32 7.45 -5.25 3.63
CA TYR A 32 8.51 -4.25 3.80
C TYR A 32 7.94 -2.84 3.90
N ILE A 33 6.95 -2.49 3.08
CA ILE A 33 6.26 -1.19 3.14
C ILE A 33 5.63 -0.97 4.51
N SER A 34 5.09 -2.02 5.13
CA SER A 34 4.51 -1.94 6.48
C SER A 34 5.52 -1.53 7.57
N GLN A 35 6.83 -1.54 7.30
CA GLN A 35 7.86 -1.10 8.25
C GLN A 35 8.17 0.41 8.14
N LEU A 36 7.48 1.13 7.25
CA LEU A 36 7.67 2.56 7.04
C LEU A 36 6.72 3.35 7.93
N ASP A 37 7.10 3.51 9.20
CA ASP A 37 6.26 4.15 10.24
C ASP A 37 5.89 5.63 9.96
N GLY A 38 6.48 6.25 8.92
CA GLY A 38 6.18 7.61 8.49
C GLY A 38 5.35 7.70 7.19
N LEU A 39 4.93 6.56 6.62
CA LEU A 39 4.20 6.53 5.36
C LEU A 39 2.80 7.11 5.53
N LYS A 40 2.42 8.03 4.64
CA LYS A 40 1.10 8.70 4.65
C LYS A 40 0.25 8.38 3.43
N GLU A 41 0.88 8.17 2.29
CA GLU A 41 0.20 7.91 1.02
C GLU A 41 0.80 6.66 0.38
N LEU A 42 -0.06 5.75 -0.09
CA LEU A 42 0.36 4.53 -0.76
C LEU A 42 -0.50 4.28 -1.99
N ASP A 43 0.08 4.42 -3.17
CA ASP A 43 -0.56 4.17 -4.44
C ASP A 43 -0.16 2.77 -4.92
N LEU A 44 -1.15 1.89 -4.96
CA LEU A 44 -1.10 0.51 -5.43
C LEU A 44 -2.03 0.32 -6.63
N GLU A 45 -2.30 1.38 -7.40
CA GLU A 45 -3.11 1.28 -8.61
C GLU A 45 -2.56 0.16 -9.50
N TRP A 46 -3.44 -0.74 -9.98
CA TRP A 46 -3.08 -1.91 -10.79
C TRP A 46 -2.22 -2.97 -10.09
N ALA A 47 -2.08 -2.95 -8.76
CA ALA A 47 -1.41 -3.99 -7.99
C ALA A 47 -2.20 -5.31 -8.00
N THR A 48 -2.06 -6.08 -9.08
CA THR A 48 -2.83 -7.33 -9.25
C THR A 48 -2.24 -8.53 -8.51
N GLN A 49 -1.03 -8.42 -7.99
CA GLN A 49 -0.34 -9.51 -7.27
C GLN A 49 -0.51 -9.45 -5.75
N ILE A 50 -1.19 -8.42 -5.23
CA ILE A 50 -1.54 -8.34 -3.81
C ILE A 50 -2.90 -8.97 -3.55
N THR A 51 -3.07 -9.49 -2.34
CA THR A 51 -4.31 -10.07 -1.84
C THR A 51 -4.63 -9.52 -0.45
N ASP A 52 -5.73 -9.98 0.14
CA ASP A 52 -6.10 -9.69 1.54
C ASP A 52 -4.94 -9.89 2.53
N ILE A 53 -4.06 -10.88 2.29
CA ILE A 53 -2.87 -11.12 3.11
C ILE A 53 -1.94 -9.90 3.09
N GLY A 54 -1.71 -9.32 1.92
CA GLY A 54 -0.89 -8.12 1.76
C GLY A 54 -1.49 -6.91 2.49
N ILE A 55 -2.81 -6.71 2.37
CA ILE A 55 -3.52 -5.64 3.08
C ILE A 55 -3.42 -5.78 4.59
N SER A 56 -3.47 -7.01 5.12
CA SER A 56 -3.33 -7.25 6.57
C SER A 56 -2.00 -6.73 7.16
N TYR A 57 -0.93 -6.67 6.35
CA TYR A 57 0.34 -6.09 6.79
C TYR A 57 0.27 -4.57 6.95
N LEU A 58 -0.56 -3.90 6.15
CA LEU A 58 -0.71 -2.44 6.16
C LEU A 58 -1.54 -1.94 7.34
N CYS A 59 -2.38 -2.78 7.96
CA CYS A 59 -3.21 -2.42 9.12
C CYS A 59 -2.43 -1.86 10.32
N LYS A 60 -1.11 -2.04 10.39
CA LYS A 60 -0.26 -1.49 11.45
C LYS A 60 0.30 -0.10 11.14
N LEU A 61 0.12 0.41 9.92
CA LEU A 61 0.62 1.73 9.49
C LEU A 61 -0.33 2.83 9.97
N SER A 62 -0.28 3.16 11.26
CA SER A 62 -1.17 4.15 11.88
C SER A 62 -1.02 5.57 11.32
N THR A 63 0.03 5.84 10.54
CA THR A 63 0.26 7.14 9.87
C THR A 63 -0.30 7.20 8.45
N LEU A 64 -0.74 6.07 7.88
CA LEU A 64 -1.26 6.01 6.53
C LEU A 64 -2.62 6.71 6.47
N THR A 65 -2.74 7.74 5.65
CA THR A 65 -3.97 8.54 5.51
C THR A 65 -4.67 8.32 4.18
N TYR A 66 -3.95 7.83 3.16
CA TYR A 66 -4.50 7.58 1.83
C TYR A 66 -3.89 6.30 1.24
N ILE A 67 -4.74 5.50 0.62
CA ILE A 67 -4.33 4.35 -0.18
C ILE A 67 -5.22 4.24 -1.43
N ASP A 68 -4.58 4.03 -2.58
CA ASP A 68 -5.26 3.70 -3.83
C ASP A 68 -5.09 2.21 -4.14
N LEU A 69 -6.21 1.50 -4.20
CA LEU A 69 -6.35 0.07 -4.52
C LEU A 69 -7.10 -0.12 -5.84
N SER A 70 -7.29 0.92 -6.64
CA SER A 70 -8.01 0.84 -7.92
C SER A 70 -7.39 -0.23 -8.81
N PHE A 71 -8.26 -1.02 -9.45
CA PHE A 71 -7.88 -2.16 -10.29
C PHE A 71 -7.14 -3.31 -9.57
N CYS A 72 -7.11 -3.31 -8.22
CA CYS A 72 -6.62 -4.45 -7.42
C CYS A 72 -7.69 -5.55 -7.28
N LYS A 73 -7.86 -6.33 -8.34
CA LYS A 73 -8.92 -7.34 -8.47
C LYS A 73 -8.92 -8.50 -7.45
N ASN A 74 -7.85 -8.65 -6.66
CA ASN A 74 -7.64 -9.79 -5.76
C ASN A 74 -7.79 -9.41 -4.27
N ILE A 75 -8.36 -8.23 -3.99
CA ILE A 75 -8.66 -7.74 -2.64
C ILE A 75 -10.17 -7.82 -2.42
N SER A 76 -10.58 -8.40 -1.30
CA SER A 76 -11.99 -8.49 -0.91
C SER A 76 -12.45 -7.23 -0.16
N THR A 77 -13.76 -6.97 -0.19
CA THR A 77 -14.38 -5.90 0.62
C THR A 77 -14.08 -6.07 2.11
N LYS A 78 -13.97 -7.31 2.60
CA LYS A 78 -13.62 -7.60 4.00
C LYS A 78 -12.23 -7.07 4.37
N ALA A 79 -11.25 -7.23 3.49
CA ALA A 79 -9.90 -6.71 3.73
C ALA A 79 -9.90 -5.17 3.78
N ILE A 80 -10.73 -4.52 2.96
CA ILE A 80 -10.92 -3.06 3.00
C ILE A 80 -11.56 -2.62 4.32
N GLU A 81 -12.61 -3.31 4.76
CA GLU A 81 -13.26 -3.05 6.06
C GLU A 81 -12.29 -3.23 7.23
N GLU A 82 -11.44 -4.26 7.20
CA GLU A 82 -10.40 -4.49 8.20
C GLU A 82 -9.35 -3.36 8.21
N LEU A 83 -8.95 -2.86 7.04
CA LEU A 83 -8.02 -1.73 6.92
C LEU A 83 -8.63 -0.44 7.48
N MET A 84 -9.89 -0.14 7.15
CA MET A 84 -10.61 1.02 7.69
C MET A 84 -10.79 0.95 9.21
N ALA A 85 -11.06 -0.24 9.75
CA ALA A 85 -11.20 -0.44 11.19
C ALA A 85 -9.87 -0.29 11.93
N ALA A 86 -8.75 -0.64 11.28
CA ALA A 86 -7.43 -0.57 11.88
C ALA A 86 -6.82 0.85 11.83
N ILE A 87 -7.15 1.64 10.81
CA ILE A 87 -6.55 2.95 10.57
C ILE A 87 -7.64 4.01 10.55
N ASP A 88 -7.77 4.73 11.67
CA ASP A 88 -8.80 5.76 11.83
C ASP A 88 -8.62 6.91 10.82
N GLY A 89 -9.69 7.27 10.13
CA GLY A 89 -9.70 8.37 9.15
C GLY A 89 -8.97 8.09 7.82
N ILE A 90 -8.57 6.85 7.52
CA ILE A 90 -7.97 6.52 6.22
C ILE A 90 -8.96 6.75 5.06
N THR A 91 -8.47 7.33 3.97
CA THR A 91 -9.17 7.39 2.69
C THR A 91 -8.71 6.26 1.79
N ILE A 92 -9.65 5.49 1.24
CA ILE A 92 -9.38 4.34 0.37
C ILE A 92 -10.11 4.56 -0.96
N GLU A 93 -9.37 4.45 -2.06
CA GLU A 93 -9.90 4.39 -3.44
C GLU A 93 -9.79 2.94 -3.94
N TYR A 94 -10.85 2.35 -4.51
CA TYR A 94 -10.89 0.93 -4.90
C TYR A 94 -11.98 0.57 -5.93
#